data_AF-A0A967WRA1-F1
#
_entry.id   AF-A0A967WRA1-F1
#
_cell.length_a   1.000
_cell.length_b   1.000
_cell.length_c   1.000
_cell.angle_alpha   90.00
_cell.angle_beta   90.00
_cell.angle_gamma   90.00
#
_symmetry.space_group_name_H-M   'P 1'
#
loop_
_entity.id
_entity.type
_entity.pdbx_description
1 polymer ?
#
loop_
_entity_poly.entity_id
_entity_poly.type
_entity_poly.pdbx_seq_one_letter_code
_entity_poly.pdbx_strand_id
1 'polypeptide(L)'
;MPTRVAATGGIFRWKDGRGVADTVSAICQYPEDMVLTIGATQANGHGGQIIRLLGTKATLELTHGGWTLYEEHYPEGYPYVVEAWP
;
A
#
# COMPACT_ATOMS: atom_id res chain seq x y z
N MET A 1 18.08 4.04 4.72
CA MET A 1 17.76 4.45 3.33
C MET A 1 17.28 3.22 2.57
N PRO A 2 16.36 3.33 1.59
CA PRO A 2 15.91 2.16 0.84
C PRO A 2 17.06 1.54 0.06
N THR A 3 17.14 0.21 0.05
CA THR A 3 18.13 -0.57 -0.71
C THR A 3 17.76 -0.68 -2.19
N ARG A 4 16.45 -0.67 -2.50
CA ARG A 4 15.93 -0.70 -3.86
C ARG A 4 14.64 0.08 -3.94
N VAL A 5 14.45 0.79 -5.05
CA VAL A 5 13.20 1.47 -5.38
C VAL A 5 12.82 1.12 -6.82
N ALA A 6 11.56 0.76 -7.02
CA ALA A 6 10.95 0.65 -8.35
C ALA A 6 9.68 1.49 -8.37
N ALA A 7 9.50 2.32 -9.39
CA ALA A 7 8.32 3.17 -9.53
C ALA A 7 7.82 3.19 -10.97
N THR A 8 6.52 3.31 -11.12
CA THR A 8 5.84 3.47 -12.40
C THR A 8 4.75 4.54 -12.26
N GLY A 9 4.51 5.31 -13.29
CA GLY A 9 3.55 6.39 -13.25
C GLY A 9 3.45 7.11 -14.58
N GLY A 10 2.46 7.98 -14.68
CA GLY A 10 2.20 8.72 -15.91
C GLY A 10 1.16 9.81 -15.73
N ILE A 11 0.83 10.45 -16.84
CA ILE A 11 -0.26 11.39 -16.97
C ILE A 11 -1.41 10.64 -17.64
N PHE A 12 -2.43 10.26 -16.87
CA PHE A 12 -3.54 9.46 -17.38
C PHE A 12 -4.84 10.26 -17.52
N ARG A 13 -5.13 11.15 -16.57
CA ARG A 13 -6.37 11.93 -16.54
C ARG A 13 -6.18 13.35 -17.08
N TRP A 14 -5.17 14.07 -16.59
CA TRP A 14 -5.08 15.52 -16.80
C TRP A 14 -4.07 15.87 -17.92
N LYS A 15 -4.59 16.05 -19.14
CA LYS A 15 -3.80 16.36 -20.35
C LYS A 15 -3.65 17.88 -20.56
N ASP A 16 -3.27 18.60 -19.52
CA ASP A 16 -3.13 20.06 -19.51
C ASP A 16 -1.73 20.56 -19.88
N GLY A 17 -0.87 19.68 -20.41
CA GLY A 17 0.51 20.00 -20.76
C GLY A 17 1.50 19.92 -19.60
N ARG A 18 1.09 19.40 -18.43
CA ARG A 18 2.00 19.16 -17.30
C ARG A 18 3.17 18.23 -17.67
N GLY A 19 4.32 18.45 -17.03
CA GLY A 19 5.49 17.59 -17.13
C GLY A 19 5.63 16.55 -16.01
N VAL A 20 4.68 16.53 -15.07
CA VAL A 20 4.70 15.64 -13.90
C VAL A 20 3.56 14.64 -13.96
N ALA A 21 3.81 13.41 -13.51
CA ALA A 21 2.80 12.36 -13.44
C ALA A 21 1.63 12.77 -12.56
N ASP A 22 0.39 12.46 -12.99
CA ASP A 22 -0.81 12.65 -12.17
C ASP A 22 -1.12 11.41 -11.31
N THR A 23 -0.52 10.27 -11.66
CA THR A 23 -0.64 9.00 -10.95
C THR A 23 0.70 8.28 -10.91
N VAL A 24 1.10 7.82 -9.73
CA VAL A 24 2.34 7.09 -9.50
C VAL A 24 2.14 5.97 -8.49
N SER A 25 2.83 4.86 -8.70
CA SER A 25 2.98 3.76 -7.77
C SER A 25 4.46 3.44 -7.60
N ALA A 26 4.92 3.31 -6.36
CA ALA A 26 6.31 3.00 -6.03
C ALA A 26 6.40 1.93 -4.95
N ILE A 27 7.43 1.10 -5.05
CA ILE A 27 7.79 0.07 -4.08
C ILE A 27 9.23 0.33 -3.64
N CYS A 28 9.41 0.53 -2.34
CA CYS A 28 10.70 0.78 -1.71
C CYS A 28 11.02 -0.37 -0.76
N GLN A 29 12.15 -1.05 -0.98
CA GLN A 29 12.67 -2.07 -0.09
C GLN A 29 13.68 -1.43 0.86
N TYR A 30 13.59 -1.78 2.13
CA TYR A 30 14.49 -1.32 3.18
C TYR A 30 15.30 -2.49 3.74
N PRO A 31 16.52 -2.24 4.27
CA PRO A 31 17.38 -3.31 4.78
C PRO A 31 16.83 -3.98 6.05
N GLU A 32 15.87 -3.36 6.74
CA GLU A 32 15.20 -3.91 7.92
C GLU A 32 14.02 -4.85 7.58
N ASP A 33 14.10 -5.57 6.45
CA ASP A 33 13.04 -6.46 5.92
C ASP A 33 11.66 -5.78 5.77
N MET A 34 11.67 -4.46 5.60
CA MET A 34 10.47 -3.65 5.43
C MET A 34 10.26 -3.28 3.96
N VAL A 35 9.02 -3.44 3.49
CA VAL A 35 8.59 -2.97 2.16
C VAL A 35 7.56 -1.86 2.33
N LEU A 36 7.83 -0.72 1.70
CA LEU A 36 6.91 0.41 1.64
C LEU A 36 6.34 0.51 0.22
N THR A 37 5.02 0.44 0.11
CA THR A 37 4.29 0.71 -1.14
C THR A 37 3.64 2.08 -1.04
N ILE A 38 3.92 2.94 -2.02
CA ILE A 38 3.40 4.30 -2.09
C ILE A 38 2.55 4.41 -3.35
N GLY A 39 1.29 4.84 -3.18
CA GLY A 39 0.40 5.17 -4.29
C GLY A 39 -0.09 6.60 -4.14
N ALA A 40 -0.03 7.36 -5.22
CA ALA A 40 -0.62 8.69 -5.28
C ALA A 40 -1.31 8.87 -6.63
N THR A 41 -2.55 9.36 -6.61
CA THR A 41 -3.31 9.66 -7.81
C THR A 41 -4.13 10.93 -7.63
N GLN A 42 -4.21 11.72 -8.69
CA GLN A 42 -5.12 12.86 -8.82
C GLN A 42 -6.33 12.51 -9.70
N ALA A 43 -6.55 11.23 -9.99
CA ALA A 43 -7.61 10.79 -10.90
C ALA A 43 -9.00 10.86 -10.26
N ASN A 44 -9.10 10.64 -8.95
CA ASN A 44 -10.34 10.70 -8.19
C ASN A 44 -10.12 11.36 -6.82
N GLY A 45 -11.20 11.80 -6.18
CA GLY A 45 -11.19 12.35 -4.81
C GLY A 45 -11.79 11.40 -3.76
N HIS A 46 -12.06 10.16 -4.14
CA HIS A 46 -12.74 9.18 -3.28
C HIS A 46 -11.76 8.07 -2.90
N GLY A 47 -11.63 7.79 -1.60
CA GLY A 47 -10.69 6.79 -1.07
C GLY A 47 -9.77 7.34 0.03
N GLY A 48 -9.61 8.67 0.12
CA GLY A 48 -8.81 9.32 1.16
C GLY A 48 -7.32 8.91 1.15
N GLN A 49 -6.51 9.60 1.96
CA GLN A 49 -5.18 9.07 2.29
C GLN A 49 -5.34 7.98 3.34
N ILE A 50 -4.79 6.81 3.05
CA ILE A 50 -4.72 5.69 3.98
C ILE A 50 -3.24 5.34 4.16
N ILE A 51 -2.79 5.32 5.41
CA ILE A 51 -1.51 4.70 5.77
C ILE A 51 -1.84 3.38 6.45
N ARG A 52 -1.27 2.30 5.95
CA ARG A 52 -1.44 0.96 6.52
C ARG A 52 -0.09 0.43 6.97
N LEU A 53 0.01 0.06 8.24
CA LEU A 53 1.18 -0.61 8.81
C LEU A 53 0.81 -2.07 9.04
N LEU A 54 1.50 -2.97 8.35
CA LEU A 54 1.31 -4.41 8.44
C LEU A 54 2.41 -4.99 9.33
N GLY A 55 2.06 -5.39 10.54
CA GLY A 55 2.94 -6.11 11.44
C GLY A 55 2.57 -7.59 11.52
N THR A 56 3.33 -8.35 12.31
CA THR A 56 3.12 -9.79 12.54
C THR A 56 2.15 -10.12 13.68
N LYS A 57 1.58 -9.08 14.31
CA LYS A 57 0.66 -9.21 15.45
C LYS A 57 -0.60 -8.39 15.28
N ALA A 58 -0.56 -7.41 14.38
CA ALA A 58 -1.66 -6.52 14.12
C ALA A 58 -1.40 -5.74 12.84
N THR A 59 -2.49 -5.23 12.28
CA THR A 59 -2.50 -4.21 11.24
C THR A 59 -3.06 -2.91 11.80
N LEU A 60 -2.36 -1.81 11.60
CA LEU A 60 -2.85 -0.47 11.91
C LEU A 60 -3.23 0.26 10.63
N GLU A 61 -4.47 0.72 10.55
CA GLU A 61 -4.96 1.58 9.48
C GLU A 61 -5.18 2.99 10.01
N LEU A 62 -4.55 3.96 9.36
CA LEU A 62 -4.67 5.38 9.64
C LEU A 62 -5.39 6.01 8.45
N THR A 63 -6.53 6.61 8.72
CA THR A 63 -7.35 7.32 7.73
C THR A 63 -7.56 8.76 8.17
N HIS A 64 -8.16 9.58 7.32
CA HIS A 64 -8.53 10.94 7.70
C HIS A 64 -9.51 10.98 8.90
N GLY A 65 -10.36 9.94 9.05
CA GLY A 65 -11.39 9.88 10.09
C GLY A 65 -10.91 9.32 11.43
N GLY A 66 -9.65 8.88 11.52
CA GLY A 66 -9.10 8.25 12.72
C GLY A 66 -8.29 7.00 12.37
N TRP A 67 -8.15 6.13 13.36
CA TRP A 67 -7.35 4.92 13.24
C TRP A 67 -8.14 3.68 13.63
N THR A 68 -7.78 2.54 13.04
CA THR A 68 -8.35 1.23 13.38
C THR A 68 -7.22 0.23 13.52
N LEU A 69 -7.21 -0.49 14.63
CA LEU A 69 -6.26 -1.56 14.91
C LEU A 69 -6.96 -2.91 14.72
N TYR A 70 -6.39 -3.75 13.87
CA TYR A 70 -6.82 -5.12 13.66
C TYR A 70 -5.78 -6.03 14.27
N GLU A 71 -6.06 -6.61 15.44
CA GLU A 71 -5.18 -7.62 16.04
C GLU A 71 -5.21 -8.91 15.22
N GLU A 72 -4.04 -9.51 15.07
CA GLU A 72 -3.89 -10.80 14.41
C GLU A 72 -4.28 -11.89 15.41
N HIS A 73 -5.52 -12.34 15.34
CA HIS A 73 -5.93 -13.57 15.99
C HIS A 73 -5.39 -14.73 15.17
N TYR A 74 -4.45 -15.48 15.74
CA TYR A 74 -3.93 -16.71 15.15
C TYR A 74 -4.86 -17.87 15.52
N PRO A 75 -5.80 -18.34 14.67
CA PRO A 75 -6.28 -19.70 14.80
C PRO A 75 -5.07 -20.60 14.49
N GLU A 76 -4.63 -21.40 15.46
CA GLU A 76 -3.68 -22.47 15.18
C GLU A 76 -4.26 -23.34 14.05
N GLY A 77 -3.65 -23.25 12.86
CA GLY A 77 -4.07 -23.99 11.68
C GLY A 77 -4.32 -23.07 10.49
N TYR A 78 -3.60 -23.30 9.40
CA TYR A 78 -3.85 -22.67 8.10
C TYR A 78 -4.68 -23.62 7.20
N PRO A 79 -5.99 -23.83 7.43
CA PRO A 79 -6.77 -24.69 6.54
C PRO A 79 -6.94 -24.09 5.14
N TYR A 80 -6.84 -22.76 4.99
CA TYR A 80 -7.18 -22.07 3.74
C TYR A 80 -6.08 -22.11 2.67
N VAL A 81 -4.82 -22.38 3.01
CA VAL A 81 -3.73 -22.45 2.02
C VAL A 81 -3.75 -23.78 1.27
N VAL A 82 -4.32 -24.83 1.86
CA VAL A 82 -4.34 -26.19 1.30
C VAL A 82 -5.47 -26.39 0.29
N GLU A 83 -6.53 -25.55 0.31
CA GLU A 83 -7.71 -25.69 -0.57
C GLU A 83 -7.72 -24.75 -1.78
N ALA A 84 -6.75 -23.82 -1.89
CA ALA A 84 -6.72 -22.82 -2.96
C ALA A 84 -6.02 -23.28 -4.25
N TRP A 85 -5.57 -24.53 -4.32
CA TRP A 85 -4.93 -25.13 -5.50
C TRP A 85 -5.75 -26.35 -5.97
N PRO A 86 -6.20 -26.40 -7.24
CA PRO A 86 -6.58 -27.66 -7.88
C PRO A 86 -5.36 -28.53 -8.19
#